data_AF-A0A7J4AUT0-F1
#
_entry.id   AF-A0A7J4AUT0-F1
#
_cell.length_a   1.000
_cell.length_b   1.000
_cell.length_c   1.000
_cell.angle_alpha   90.00
_cell.angle_beta   90.00
_cell.angle_gamma   90.00
#
_symmetry.space_group_name_H-M   'P 1'
#
loop_
_entity.id
_entity.type
_entity.pdbx_description
1 polymer ?
#
loop_
_entity_poly.entity_id
_entity_poly.type
_entity_poly.pdbx_seq_one_letter_code
_entity_poly.pdbx_strand_id
1 'polypeptide(L)' 'MKATAKIDRRLQILIHSLGLSCLGGAIFLQILVFTDILQHGYFMAVENNPAILAFEIALTLFALIYFIYMYQRFIRSIK' A
#
# COMPACT_ATOMS: atom_id res chain seq x y z
N MET A 1 24.24 -20.25 -12.93
CA MET A 1 23.06 -20.12 -12.04
C MET A 1 23.11 -18.94 -11.03
N LYS A 2 23.88 -17.85 -11.27
CA LYS A 2 23.98 -16.71 -10.31
C LYS A 2 23.11 -15.48 -10.66
N ALA A 3 22.67 -15.34 -11.91
CA ALA A 3 21.96 -14.14 -12.37
C ALA A 3 20.49 -14.09 -11.89
N THR A 4 19.81 -15.24 -11.84
CA THR A 4 18.41 -15.37 -11.38
C THR A 4 18.25 -14.92 -9.92
N ALA A 5 19.07 -15.44 -9.00
CA ALA A 5 19.01 -15.09 -7.58
C ALA A 5 19.20 -13.58 -7.29
N LYS A 6 19.91 -12.85 -8.16
CA LYS A 6 20.13 -11.40 -8.00
C LYS A 6 18.92 -10.58 -8.46
N ILE A 7 18.23 -11.04 -9.52
CA ILE A 7 16.99 -10.42 -10.01
C ILE A 7 15.89 -10.62 -8.96
N ASP A 8 15.78 -11.81 -8.38
CA ASP A 8 14.80 -12.13 -7.34
C ASP A 8 14.93 -11.21 -6.12
N ARG A 9 16.17 -10.97 -5.68
CA ARG A 9 16.43 -10.07 -4.54
C ARG A 9 16.09 -8.61 -4.85
N ARG A 10 16.38 -8.13 -6.07
CA ARG A 10 16.02 -6.75 -6.47
C ARG A 10 14.51 -6.58 -6.57
N LEU A 11 13.83 -7.54 -7.18
CA LEU A 11 12.37 -7.54 -7.27
C LEU A 11 11.73 -7.56 -5.89
N GLN A 12 12.23 -8.38 -4.97
CA GLN A 12 11.75 -8.42 -3.59
C GLN A 12 11.91 -7.07 -2.88
N ILE A 13 13.05 -6.40 -3.06
CA ILE A 13 13.29 -5.06 -2.50
C ILE A 13 12.30 -4.05 -3.08
N LEU A 14 12.07 -4.07 -4.39
CA LEU A 14 11.09 -3.18 -5.03
C LEU A 14 9.69 -3.41 -4.49
N ILE A 15 9.25 -4.67 -4.39
CA ILE A 15 7.94 -5.02 -3.84
C ILE A 15 7.83 -4.56 -2.38
N HIS A 16 8.87 -4.74 -1.56
CA HIS A 16 8.83 -4.30 -0.16
C HIS A 16 8.85 -2.78 -0.03
N SER A 17 9.67 -2.09 -0.81
CA SER A 17 9.73 -0.62 -0.79
C SER A 17 8.39 -0.02 -1.21
N LEU A 18 7.79 -0.54 -2.29
CA LEU A 18 6.47 -0.13 -2.78
C LEU A 18 5.37 -0.49 -1.78
N GLY A 19 5.38 -1.70 -1.23
CA GLY A 19 4.39 -2.14 -0.26
C GLY A 19 4.42 -1.29 1.01
N LEU A 20 5.61 -1.04 1.55
CA LEU A 20 5.77 -0.17 2.73
C LEU A 20 5.37 1.28 2.43
N SER A 21 5.69 1.81 1.25
CA SER A 21 5.28 3.18 0.89
C SER A 21 3.76 3.29 0.71
N CYS A 22 3.09 2.30 0.11
CA CYS A 22 1.64 2.26 0.04
C CYS A 22 0.98 2.18 1.43
N LEU A 23 1.52 1.39 2.36
CA LEU A 23 1.02 1.34 3.73
C LEU A 23 1.18 2.68 4.46
N GLY A 24 2.35 3.31 4.35
CA GLY A 24 2.57 4.66 4.88
C GLY A 24 1.62 5.69 4.27
N GLY A 25 1.42 5.62 2.95
CA GLY A 25 0.47 6.46 2.23
C GLY A 25 -0.97 6.27 2.70
N ALA A 26 -1.41 5.03 2.93
CA ALA A 26 -2.74 4.74 3.45
C ALA A 26 -2.95 5.34 4.85
N ILE A 27 -1.96 5.25 5.74
CA ILE A 27 -2.01 5.88 7.07
C ILE A 27 -2.12 7.41 6.93
N PHE A 28 -1.31 8.00 6.05
CA PHE A 28 -1.33 9.44 5.81
C PHE A 28 -2.68 9.92 5.25
N LEU A 29 -3.23 9.21 4.25
CA LEU A 29 -4.55 9.49 3.71
C LEU A 29 -5.63 9.37 4.78
N GLN A 30 -5.54 8.38 5.67
CA GLN A 30 -6.50 8.23 6.77
C GLN A 30 -6.48 9.43 7.73
N ILE A 31 -5.29 9.99 8.01
CA ILE A 31 -5.16 11.20 8.82
C ILE A 31 -5.85 12.38 8.13
N LEU A 32 -5.65 12.55 6.82
CA LEU A 32 -6.30 13.61 6.04
C LEU A 32 -7.83 13.45 6.02
N VAL A 33 -8.32 12.23 5.82
CA VAL A 33 -9.76 11.90 5.86
C VAL A 33 -10.35 12.28 7.21
N PHE A 34 -9.71 11.89 8.32
CA PHE A 34 -10.20 12.26 9.65
C PHE A 34 -10.13 13.77 9.90
N THR A 35 -9.09 14.43 9.43
CA THR A 35 -8.96 15.89 9.54
C THR A 35 -10.10 16.59 8.81
N ASP A 36 -10.43 16.12 7.61
CA ASP A 36 -11.51 16.68 6.80
C ASP A 36 -12.89 16.43 7.43
N ILE A 37 -13.15 15.22 7.92
CA ILE A 37 -14.39 14.89 8.64
C ILE A 37 -14.54 15.75 9.90
N LEU A 38 -13.45 16.00 10.64
CA LEU A 38 -13.48 16.85 11.83
C LEU A 38 -13.81 18.32 11.49
N GLN A 39 -13.41 18.79 10.32
CA GLN A 39 -13.59 20.18 9.89
C GLN A 39 -14.94 20.42 9.19
N HIS A 40 -15.34 19.51 8.30
CA HIS A 40 -16.47 19.69 7.39
C HIS A 40 -17.65 18.74 7.69
N GLY A 41 -17.46 17.73 8.55
CA GLY A 41 -18.50 16.78 8.96
C GLY A 41 -18.68 15.57 8.03
N TYR A 42 -18.04 15.56 6.86
CA TYR A 42 -18.03 14.44 5.92
C TYR A 42 -16.78 14.52 5.04
N PHE A 43 -16.43 13.42 4.37
CA PHE A 43 -15.33 13.37 3.40
C PHE A 43 -15.85 12.86 2.07
N MET A 44 -15.51 13.56 0.98
CA MET A 44 -15.87 13.15 -0.37
C MET A 44 -14.63 13.16 -1.26
N ALA A 45 -14.03 11.99 -1.47
CA ALA A 45 -12.98 11.80 -2.47
C ALA A 45 -13.62 11.48 -3.83
N VAL A 46 -13.40 12.36 -4.81
CA VAL A 46 -13.79 12.14 -6.20
C VAL A 46 -12.57 12.34 -7.08
N GLU A 47 -12.15 11.28 -7.78
CA GLU A 47 -11.13 11.36 -8.83
C GLU A 47 -11.83 11.32 -10.19
N ASN A 48 -11.68 12.39 -10.96
CA ASN A 48 -12.34 12.55 -12.25
C ASN A 48 -11.55 11.87 -13.38
N ASN A 49 -10.26 11.62 -13.17
CA ASN A 49 -9.43 10.96 -14.16
C ASN A 49 -9.50 9.43 -13.98
N PRO A 50 -10.10 8.70 -14.94
CA PRO A 50 -10.30 7.25 -14.80
C PRO A 50 -8.98 6.47 -14.74
N ALA A 51 -7.90 6.98 -15.32
CA ALA A 51 -6.59 6.34 -15.26
C ALA A 51 -5.97 6.43 -13.86
N ILE A 52 -6.13 7.58 -13.20
CA ILE A 52 -5.65 7.79 -11.83
C ILE A 52 -6.49 6.95 -10.87
N LEU A 53 -7.81 6.99 -10.99
CA LEU A 53 -8.71 6.18 -10.18
C LEU A 53 -8.40 4.68 -10.30
N ALA A 54 -8.15 4.18 -11.51
CA ALA A 54 -7.76 2.79 -11.71
C ALA A 54 -6.43 2.46 -11.03
N PHE A 55 -5.46 3.38 -11.08
CA PHE A 55 -4.17 3.23 -10.42
C PHE A 55 -4.31 3.22 -8.88
N GLU A 56 -5.15 4.09 -8.31
CA GLU A 56 -5.44 4.12 -6.88
C GLU A 56 -6.09 2.82 -6.40
N ILE A 57 -7.08 2.30 -7.14
CA ILE A 57 -7.71 1.02 -6.84
C ILE A 57 -6.68 -0.11 -6.91
N ALA A 58 -5.83 -0.14 -7.94
CA ALA A 58 -4.79 -1.15 -8.09
C ALA A 58 -3.77 -1.11 -6.94
N LEU A 59 -3.30 0.08 -6.57
CA LEU A 59 -2.39 0.27 -5.44
C LEU A 59 -3.03 -0.10 -4.11
N THR A 60 -4.31 0.20 -3.92
CA THR A 60 -5.07 -0.16 -2.71
C THR A 60 -5.17 -1.68 -2.57
N LEU A 61 -5.54 -2.38 -3.65
CA LEU A 61 -5.58 -3.85 -3.67
C LEU A 61 -4.20 -4.46 -3.41
N PHE A 62 -3.16 -3.91 -4.05
CA PHE A 62 -1.78 -4.34 -3.82
C PHE A 62 -1.36 -4.15 -2.35
N ALA A 63 -1.65 -2.99 -1.75
CA ALA A 63 -1.33 -2.69 -0.36
C ALA A 63 -2.05 -3.63 0.60
N LEU A 64 -3.32 -3.95 0.35
CA LEU A 64 -4.10 -4.89 1.14
C LEU A 64 -3.49 -6.30 1.10
N ILE A 65 -3.17 -6.81 -0.09
CA ILE A 65 -2.53 -8.12 -0.24
C ILE A 65 -1.15 -8.12 0.45
N TYR A 66 -0.35 -7.08 0.24
CA TYR A 66 0.97 -6.93 0.87
C TYR A 66 0.87 -6.88 2.39
N PHE A 67 -0.11 -6.17 2.94
CA PHE A 67 -0.38 -6.11 4.38
C PHE A 67 -0.67 -7.50 4.96
N ILE A 68 -1.57 -8.26 4.33
CA ILE A 68 -1.90 -9.63 4.76
C ILE A 68 -0.65 -10.52 4.72
N TYR A 69 0.12 -10.46 3.64
CA TYR A 69 1.37 -11.20 3.52
C TYR A 69 2.35 -10.84 4.64
N MET A 70 2.54 -9.55 4.92
CA MET A 70 3.45 -9.08 5.96
C MET A 70 2.97 -9.50 7.35
N TYR A 71 1.67 -9.37 7.63
CA TYR A 71 1.06 -9.80 8.89
C TYR A 71 1.21 -11.30 9.14
N GLN A 72 0.95 -12.14 8.13
CA GLN A 72 1.17 -13.58 8.22
C GLN A 72 2.65 -13.91 8.48
N ARG A 73 3.57 -13.24 7.79
CA ARG A 73 5.01 -13.41 8.00
C ARG A 73 5.42 -13.00 9.42
N PHE A 74 4.86 -11.91 9.94
CA PHE A 74 5.12 -11.42 11.29
C PHE A 74 4.67 -12.44 12.35
N ILE A 75 3.44 -12.96 12.26
CA ILE A 75 2.94 -14.01 13.17
C ILE A 75 3.83 -15.26 13.13
N ARG A 76 4.25 -15.70 11.94
CA ARG A 76 5.14 -16.85 11.80
C ARG A 76 6.52 -16.64 12.41
N SER A 77 6.97 -15.38 12.54
CA SER A 77 8.26 -15.06 13.15
C SER A 77 8.21 -15.01 14.68
N ILE A 78 7.02 -14.85 15.26
CA ILE A 78 6.82 -14.79 16.72
C ILE A 78 6.56 -16.18 17.32
N LYS A 79 6.07 -17.12 16.49
CA LYS A 79 5.82 -18.51 16.86
C LYS A 79 7.10 -19.34 16.80
#